data_AF-A0A7W1XXV6-F1
#
_entry.id   AF-A0A7W1XXV6-F1
#
_cell.length_a   1.000
_cell.length_b   1.000
_cell.length_c   1.000
_cell.angle_alpha   90.00
_cell.angle_beta   90.00
_cell.angle_gamma   90.00
#
_symmetry.space_group_name_H-M   'P 1'
#
loop_
_entity.id
_entity.type
_entity.pdbx_description
1 polymer ?
#
loop_
_entity_poly.entity_id
_entity_poly.type
_entity_poly.pdbx_seq_one_letter_code
_entity_poly.pdbx_strand_id
1 'polypeptide(L)'
;GGDVGLVDSGDLLLSALVGAGRDAAIVRGSWVDYPCVSDAGVANIWALTGTVPNDYRITAAEGDELALLGEAGKGVYFEGGDHFGFLHVASLFDARDGVDDGTYDTGDGDDTFTSMDGFDSGAGLDMSANQDVAYTQDQADNDWTDQLTLAGADAGVAAAGVIWASDDALVDPTTGAAIPQYNTGIASETTVGGNTVVQSWEIGGYGGDQSAVSLAYAEFLSGGGGGPVFKRGDTNQDGGFNIADEVFLLAALFSGGTPCGCADSCDQNDDGGVNIADAIYGLAALFSGGPAPSDPGPAVCGEDPTDDGLTCDTYNGC
;
A
#
# COMPACT_ATOMS: atom_id res chain seq x y z
N GLY A 1 11.80 -16.56 13.60
CA GLY A 1 11.08 -16.60 14.88
C GLY A 1 10.50 -15.22 15.03
N GLY A 2 9.17 -15.10 15.19
CA GLY A 2 8.52 -13.79 15.14
C GLY A 2 9.08 -12.86 16.21
N ASP A 3 9.56 -11.73 15.74
CA ASP A 3 10.16 -10.57 16.38
C ASP A 3 9.57 -10.18 17.77
N VAL A 4 10.42 -10.11 18.80
CA VAL A 4 10.06 -9.56 20.12
C VAL A 4 11.14 -8.58 20.58
N GLY A 5 11.72 -7.85 19.63
CA GLY A 5 12.72 -6.82 19.88
C GLY A 5 12.20 -5.65 20.71
N LEU A 6 12.87 -4.51 20.61
CA LEU A 6 12.34 -3.25 21.13
C LEU A 6 11.11 -2.82 20.30
N VAL A 7 11.17 -3.09 19.00
CA VAL A 7 10.12 -3.00 18.01
C VAL A 7 9.46 -4.38 17.90
N ASP A 8 8.14 -4.43 17.73
CA ASP A 8 7.42 -5.68 17.43
C ASP A 8 6.44 -5.40 16.30
N SER A 9 6.91 -5.54 15.06
CA SER A 9 6.08 -5.33 13.87
C SER A 9 4.88 -6.28 13.84
N GLY A 10 5.04 -7.48 14.37
CA GLY A 10 4.01 -8.51 14.38
C GLY A 10 2.81 -8.15 15.26
N ASP A 11 3.07 -7.79 16.52
CA ASP A 11 2.02 -7.40 17.47
C ASP A 11 1.34 -6.10 17.01
N LEU A 12 2.10 -5.19 16.38
CA LEU A 12 1.60 -3.96 15.79
C LEU A 12 0.65 -4.21 14.62
N LEU A 13 1.09 -4.97 13.61
CA LEU A 13 0.29 -5.28 12.43
C LEU A 13 -0.97 -6.04 12.84
N LEU A 14 -0.83 -7.03 13.75
CA LEU A 14 -1.98 -7.75 14.27
C LEU A 14 -2.98 -6.79 14.93
N SER A 15 -2.50 -5.87 15.76
CA SER A 15 -3.36 -4.90 16.45
C SER A 15 -4.05 -3.93 15.49
N ALA A 16 -3.33 -3.41 14.49
CA ALA A 16 -3.87 -2.51 13.48
C ALA A 16 -4.94 -3.20 12.61
N LEU A 17 -4.63 -4.39 12.09
CA LEU A 17 -5.53 -5.14 11.20
C LEU A 17 -6.78 -5.61 11.94
N VAL A 18 -6.64 -6.22 13.13
CA VAL A 18 -7.79 -6.64 13.95
C VAL A 18 -8.59 -5.44 14.44
N GLY A 19 -7.93 -4.33 14.79
CA GLY A 19 -8.57 -3.08 15.17
C GLY A 19 -9.47 -2.49 14.07
N ALA A 20 -9.09 -2.69 12.81
CA ALA A 20 -9.89 -2.34 11.64
C ALA A 20 -10.92 -3.42 11.24
N GLY A 21 -11.08 -4.48 12.04
CA GLY A 21 -12.05 -5.54 11.79
C GLY A 21 -11.62 -6.59 10.77
N ARG A 22 -10.33 -6.63 10.38
CA ARG A 22 -9.79 -7.68 9.51
C ARG A 22 -9.56 -8.97 10.30
N ASP A 23 -9.77 -10.11 9.65
CA ASP A 23 -9.43 -11.43 10.21
C ASP A 23 -7.94 -11.69 10.00
N ALA A 24 -7.13 -11.35 11.01
CA ALA A 24 -5.68 -11.46 10.98
C ALA A 24 -5.18 -12.36 12.10
N ALA A 25 -4.12 -13.11 11.82
CA ALA A 25 -3.44 -13.96 12.79
C ALA A 25 -1.94 -13.86 12.60
N ILE A 26 -1.20 -13.86 13.71
CA ILE A 26 0.26 -13.91 13.71
C ILE A 26 0.74 -15.33 14.00
N VAL A 27 1.78 -15.73 13.27
CA VAL A 27 2.54 -16.95 13.54
C VAL A 27 4.00 -16.60 13.70
N ARG A 28 4.59 -16.96 14.84
CA ARG A 28 6.00 -16.71 15.14
C ARG A 28 6.85 -17.91 14.74
N GLY A 29 7.02 -18.12 13.44
CA GLY A 29 7.75 -19.25 12.85
C GLY A 29 7.88 -19.12 11.33
N SER A 30 8.49 -20.10 10.67
CA SER A 30 8.57 -20.13 9.21
C SER A 30 7.19 -20.33 8.61
N TRP A 31 6.78 -19.54 7.62
CA TRP A 31 5.47 -19.67 6.97
C TRP A 31 5.29 -20.99 6.23
N VAL A 32 6.37 -21.60 5.76
CA VAL A 32 6.34 -22.89 5.03
C VAL A 32 5.88 -24.05 5.92
N ASP A 33 6.04 -23.92 7.24
CA ASP A 33 5.62 -24.92 8.21
C ASP A 33 4.12 -24.82 8.55
N TYR A 34 3.41 -23.80 8.05
CA TYR A 34 2.02 -23.50 8.40
C TYR A 34 1.11 -23.56 7.18
N PRO A 35 0.41 -24.69 6.96
CA PRO A 35 -0.42 -24.90 5.77
C PRO A 35 -1.50 -23.84 5.53
N CYS A 36 -1.93 -23.12 6.57
CA CYS A 36 -2.98 -22.10 6.47
C CYS A 36 -2.61 -20.91 5.57
N VAL A 37 -1.32 -20.64 5.31
CA VAL A 37 -0.92 -19.58 4.37
C VAL A 37 -1.46 -19.82 2.96
N SER A 38 -1.65 -21.09 2.60
CA SER A 38 -2.23 -21.52 1.32
C SER A 38 -3.76 -21.53 1.29
N ASP A 39 -4.44 -21.28 2.40
CA ASP A 39 -5.91 -21.32 2.46
C ASP A 39 -6.52 -20.25 1.54
N ALA A 40 -7.62 -20.59 0.87
CA ALA A 40 -8.30 -19.71 -0.07
C ALA A 40 -8.89 -18.44 0.58
N GLY A 41 -9.06 -18.44 1.90
CA GLY A 41 -9.53 -17.26 2.66
C GLY A 41 -8.43 -16.28 3.04
N VAL A 42 -7.16 -16.63 2.85
CA VAL A 42 -6.03 -15.73 3.17
C VAL A 42 -5.74 -14.86 1.96
N ALA A 43 -5.93 -13.55 2.11
CA ALA A 43 -5.68 -12.56 1.06
C ALA A 43 -4.23 -12.05 1.06
N ASN A 44 -3.63 -11.82 2.23
CA ASN A 44 -2.30 -11.22 2.35
C ASN A 44 -1.39 -12.10 3.21
N ILE A 45 -0.11 -12.13 2.87
CA ILE A 45 0.98 -12.74 3.63
C ILE A 45 1.92 -11.62 4.09
N TRP A 46 2.22 -11.60 5.39
CA TRP A 46 3.09 -10.61 6.01
C TRP A 46 4.33 -11.32 6.55
N ALA A 47 5.42 -11.27 5.81
CA ALA A 47 6.70 -11.86 6.14
C ALA A 47 7.56 -10.85 6.90
N LEU A 48 7.68 -11.04 8.21
CA LEU A 48 8.43 -10.15 9.11
C LEU A 48 9.68 -10.88 9.55
N THR A 49 10.84 -10.40 9.10
CA THR A 49 12.13 -11.04 9.40
C THR A 49 12.99 -10.27 10.40
N GLY A 50 12.58 -9.04 10.69
CA GLY A 50 13.13 -8.17 11.72
C GLY A 50 14.51 -7.60 11.39
N THR A 51 15.10 -6.90 12.35
CA THR A 51 16.46 -6.35 12.27
C THR A 51 17.33 -6.86 13.41
N VAL A 52 18.62 -6.54 13.36
CA VAL A 52 19.62 -7.02 14.33
C VAL A 52 19.23 -6.52 15.73
N PRO A 53 19.29 -7.38 16.78
CA PRO A 53 19.93 -8.69 16.84
C PRO A 53 18.99 -9.88 16.61
N ASN A 54 17.75 -9.63 16.19
CA ASN A 54 16.70 -10.63 16.09
C ASN A 54 16.36 -10.99 14.63
N ASP A 55 17.15 -10.49 13.68
CA ASP A 55 16.99 -10.68 12.25
C ASP A 55 17.00 -12.17 11.86
N TYR A 56 16.22 -12.49 10.83
CA TYR A 56 16.14 -13.82 10.27
C TYR A 56 16.29 -13.78 8.75
N ARG A 57 17.41 -14.31 8.26
CA ARG A 57 17.59 -14.51 6.82
C ARG A 57 16.76 -15.71 6.34
N ILE A 58 15.82 -15.45 5.44
CA ILE A 58 15.00 -16.51 4.84
C ILE A 58 15.85 -17.47 4.01
N THR A 59 15.37 -18.70 3.90
CA THR A 59 15.90 -19.69 2.98
C THR A 59 15.33 -19.50 1.57
N ALA A 60 16.02 -20.03 0.55
CA ALA A 60 15.50 -20.04 -0.82
C ALA A 60 14.11 -20.71 -0.91
N ALA A 61 13.84 -21.73 -0.09
CA ALA A 61 12.53 -22.39 -0.07
C ALA A 61 11.42 -21.49 0.49
N GLU A 62 11.73 -20.67 1.49
CA GLU A 62 10.81 -19.67 2.05
C GLU A 62 10.50 -18.57 1.03
N GLY A 63 11.51 -18.07 0.31
CA GLY A 63 11.33 -17.10 -0.78
C GLY A 63 10.56 -17.70 -1.96
N ASP A 64 10.91 -18.92 -2.40
CA ASP A 64 10.19 -19.63 -3.45
C ASP A 64 8.70 -19.81 -3.12
N GLU A 65 8.37 -20.09 -1.86
CA GLU A 65 6.98 -20.19 -1.42
C GLU A 65 6.26 -18.83 -1.41
N LEU A 66 6.90 -17.74 -0.99
CA LEU A 66 6.32 -16.39 -1.09
C LEU A 66 5.99 -16.04 -2.54
N ALA A 67 6.88 -16.36 -3.49
CA ALA A 67 6.62 -16.14 -4.91
C ALA A 67 5.39 -16.92 -5.40
N LEU A 68 5.27 -18.20 -5.02
CA LEU A 68 4.12 -19.04 -5.39
C LEU A 68 2.81 -18.57 -4.78
N LEU A 69 2.83 -18.07 -3.53
CA LEU A 69 1.67 -17.49 -2.87
C LEU A 69 1.25 -16.18 -3.55
N GLY A 70 2.23 -15.34 -3.90
CA GLY A 70 2.05 -14.13 -4.71
C GLY A 70 1.36 -14.45 -6.04
N GLU A 71 1.91 -15.40 -6.80
CA GLU A 71 1.33 -15.90 -8.06
C GLU A 71 -0.10 -16.42 -7.93
N ALA A 72 -0.44 -16.99 -6.78
CA ALA A 72 -1.77 -17.49 -6.48
C ALA A 72 -2.79 -16.37 -6.15
N GLY A 73 -2.38 -15.10 -6.20
CA GLY A 73 -3.26 -13.95 -5.98
C GLY A 73 -3.20 -13.39 -4.56
N LYS A 74 -2.22 -13.81 -3.74
CA LYS A 74 -2.06 -13.28 -2.38
C LYS A 74 -1.14 -12.07 -2.40
N GLY A 75 -1.52 -11.01 -1.71
CA GLY A 75 -0.60 -9.88 -1.49
C GLY A 75 0.57 -10.32 -0.62
N VAL A 76 1.78 -9.86 -0.93
CA VAL A 76 2.98 -10.17 -0.15
C VAL A 76 3.59 -8.90 0.42
N TYR A 77 3.58 -8.79 1.74
CA TYR A 77 4.42 -7.85 2.46
C TYR A 77 5.68 -8.56 2.94
N PHE A 78 6.83 -7.98 2.72
CA PHE A 78 8.11 -8.45 3.22
C PHE A 78 8.88 -7.31 3.90
N GLU A 79 9.32 -7.53 5.13
CA GLU A 79 10.24 -6.62 5.81
C GLU A 79 11.43 -7.34 6.44
N GLY A 80 12.56 -6.64 6.48
CA GLY A 80 13.74 -7.04 7.25
C GLY A 80 14.99 -6.25 6.89
N GLY A 81 15.84 -6.01 7.89
CA GLY A 81 17.19 -5.51 7.66
C GLY A 81 18.09 -6.59 7.05
N ASP A 82 19.13 -6.15 6.35
CA ASP A 82 20.23 -7.01 5.88
C ASP A 82 19.80 -8.19 4.96
N HIS A 83 18.60 -8.14 4.39
CA HIS A 83 18.05 -9.22 3.57
C HIS A 83 18.56 -9.15 2.13
N PHE A 84 18.66 -7.93 1.59
CA PHE A 84 19.02 -7.67 0.20
C PHE A 84 20.49 -7.27 0.06
N GLY A 85 21.04 -6.56 1.05
CA GLY A 85 22.39 -5.97 1.00
C GLY A 85 23.52 -6.88 1.46
N PHE A 86 23.23 -7.98 2.17
CA PHE A 86 24.26 -8.87 2.73
C PHE A 86 23.89 -10.36 2.75
N LEU A 87 24.78 -11.18 2.20
CA LEU A 87 24.64 -12.64 2.13
C LEU A 87 23.28 -13.07 1.58
N HIS A 88 22.78 -12.33 0.58
CA HIS A 88 21.48 -12.54 0.01
C HIS A 88 21.32 -14.00 -0.51
N VAL A 89 20.15 -14.58 -0.24
CA VAL A 89 19.81 -15.95 -0.65
C VAL A 89 18.79 -15.88 -1.77
N ALA A 90 19.28 -15.97 -3.01
CA ALA A 90 18.44 -15.87 -4.19
C ALA A 90 17.29 -16.88 -4.20
N SER A 91 16.10 -16.42 -4.61
CA SER A 91 14.85 -17.16 -4.63
C SER A 91 13.97 -16.76 -5.82
N LEU A 92 12.80 -17.40 -5.97
CA LEU A 92 11.82 -16.95 -6.97
C LEU A 92 11.11 -15.64 -6.57
N PHE A 93 11.22 -15.19 -5.32
CA PHE A 93 10.58 -13.95 -4.85
C PHE A 93 11.24 -12.72 -5.45
N ASP A 94 12.56 -12.78 -5.67
CA ASP A 94 13.40 -11.72 -6.24
C ASP A 94 12.84 -11.22 -7.59
N ALA A 95 12.24 -12.11 -8.38
CA ALA A 95 11.64 -11.75 -9.66
C ALA A 95 10.30 -10.98 -9.54
N ARG A 96 9.85 -10.64 -8.34
CA ARG A 96 8.50 -10.10 -8.03
C ARG A 96 8.48 -9.03 -6.94
N ASP A 97 9.61 -8.74 -6.32
CA ASP A 97 9.68 -7.81 -5.19
C ASP A 97 9.84 -6.35 -5.62
N GLY A 98 10.27 -6.10 -6.86
CA GLY A 98 10.52 -4.76 -7.39
C GLY A 98 11.92 -4.24 -7.08
N VAL A 99 12.79 -5.05 -6.46
CA VAL A 99 14.17 -4.69 -6.11
C VAL A 99 15.10 -5.16 -7.23
N ASP A 100 16.09 -4.34 -7.60
CA ASP A 100 17.05 -4.69 -8.64
C ASP A 100 17.98 -5.82 -8.18
N ASP A 101 17.74 -7.02 -8.71
CA ASP A 101 18.58 -8.23 -8.55
C ASP A 101 20.09 -7.98 -8.75
N GLY A 102 20.44 -7.01 -9.61
CA GLY A 102 21.82 -6.65 -9.89
C GLY A 102 22.53 -5.92 -8.76
N THR A 103 21.79 -5.49 -7.73
CA THR A 103 22.31 -4.70 -6.61
C THR A 103 22.39 -5.46 -5.29
N TYR A 104 21.89 -6.70 -5.25
CA TYR A 104 22.08 -7.56 -4.07
C TYR A 104 23.55 -7.76 -3.74
N ASP A 105 23.87 -7.79 -2.45
CA ASP A 105 25.25 -7.86 -1.92
C ASP A 105 26.17 -6.67 -2.34
N THR A 106 25.63 -5.58 -2.92
CA THR A 106 26.42 -4.40 -3.33
C THR A 106 26.09 -3.12 -2.55
N GLY A 107 25.01 -3.15 -1.76
CA GLY A 107 24.55 -2.08 -0.89
C GLY A 107 24.29 -2.59 0.52
N ASP A 108 25.28 -3.26 1.10
CA ASP A 108 25.35 -3.61 2.53
C ASP A 108 24.92 -2.38 3.32
N GLY A 109 23.79 -2.50 4.04
CA GLY A 109 23.10 -1.39 4.69
C GLY A 109 23.97 -0.65 5.71
N ASP A 110 23.39 0.33 6.38
CA ASP A 110 24.05 0.97 7.50
C ASP A 110 23.07 1.34 8.61
N ASP A 111 23.60 1.90 9.69
CA ASP A 111 22.82 2.26 10.87
C ASP A 111 22.31 3.71 10.84
N THR A 112 22.42 4.37 9.68
CA THR A 112 22.11 5.80 9.57
C THR A 112 20.62 6.09 9.44
N PHE A 113 19.81 5.06 9.21
CA PHE A 113 18.37 5.20 9.07
C PHE A 113 17.73 5.49 10.44
N THR A 114 17.44 6.76 10.69
CA THR A 114 16.79 7.24 11.94
C THR A 114 15.53 8.07 11.69
N SER A 115 15.30 8.46 10.44
CA SER A 115 14.08 9.11 9.97
C SER A 115 13.88 8.83 8.49
N MET A 116 12.65 8.97 8.01
CA MET A 116 12.24 8.61 6.67
C MET A 116 11.26 9.59 6.06
N ASP A 117 11.29 9.64 4.73
CA ASP A 117 10.33 10.33 3.89
C ASP A 117 9.57 9.31 3.04
N GLY A 118 8.26 9.50 2.99
CA GLY A 118 7.36 8.74 2.14
C GLY A 118 7.31 9.30 0.73
N PHE A 119 7.00 8.42 -0.23
CA PHE A 119 6.90 8.75 -1.65
C PHE A 119 5.64 8.15 -2.26
N ASP A 120 5.18 8.75 -3.35
CA ASP A 120 4.22 8.12 -4.24
C ASP A 120 4.97 7.13 -5.13
N SER A 121 4.63 5.85 -5.03
CA SER A 121 5.21 4.81 -5.88
C SER A 121 4.88 5.00 -7.36
N GLY A 122 3.79 5.70 -7.68
CA GLY A 122 3.20 5.67 -9.02
C GLY A 122 2.69 4.27 -9.43
N ALA A 123 2.57 3.36 -8.45
CA ALA A 123 2.12 1.98 -8.62
C ALA A 123 0.93 1.66 -7.70
N GLY A 124 0.14 2.67 -7.30
CA GLY A 124 -1.09 2.49 -6.51
C GLY A 124 -0.90 2.53 -4.99
N LEU A 125 0.30 2.83 -4.49
CA LEU A 125 0.55 3.07 -3.07
C LEU A 125 1.27 4.40 -2.86
N ASP A 126 0.60 5.34 -2.19
CA ASP A 126 1.12 6.68 -1.92
C ASP A 126 1.40 6.89 -0.43
N MET A 127 2.67 7.12 -0.10
CA MET A 127 3.14 7.46 1.24
C MET A 127 3.63 8.91 1.36
N SER A 128 3.55 9.71 0.28
CA SER A 128 4.14 11.06 0.18
C SER A 128 3.65 12.08 1.20
N ALA A 129 2.49 11.83 1.83
CA ALA A 129 2.00 12.65 2.93
C ALA A 129 2.83 12.51 4.23
N ASN A 130 3.63 11.46 4.36
CA ASN A 130 4.45 11.17 5.53
C ASN A 130 5.88 11.70 5.28
N GLN A 131 6.30 12.75 5.96
CA GLN A 131 7.63 13.37 5.79
C GLN A 131 8.28 13.58 7.15
N ASP A 132 9.62 13.59 7.20
CA ASP A 132 10.41 13.76 8.43
C ASP A 132 10.02 12.79 9.55
N VAL A 133 9.59 11.56 9.21
CA VAL A 133 9.05 10.63 10.20
C VAL A 133 10.19 9.93 10.93
N ALA A 134 10.25 10.08 12.24
CA ALA A 134 11.24 9.40 13.06
C ALA A 134 11.10 7.88 12.96
N TYR A 135 12.23 7.19 12.97
CA TYR A 135 12.31 5.73 13.03
C TYR A 135 13.05 5.30 14.30
N THR A 136 12.49 4.30 14.98
CA THR A 136 13.10 3.68 16.15
C THR A 136 13.69 2.34 15.74
N GLN A 137 15.01 2.24 15.79
CA GLN A 137 15.74 0.99 15.55
C GLN A 137 15.52 -0.01 16.68
N ASP A 138 15.59 -1.30 16.35
CA ASP A 138 15.40 -2.39 17.28
C ASP A 138 16.59 -2.50 18.25
N GLN A 139 17.79 -2.35 17.69
CA GLN A 139 19.00 -2.02 18.41
C GLN A 139 19.63 -0.76 17.84
N ALA A 140 19.68 0.28 18.68
CA ALA A 140 20.31 1.55 18.31
C ALA A 140 21.74 1.36 17.78
N ASP A 141 22.00 2.03 16.66
CA ASP A 141 23.26 2.01 15.91
C ASP A 141 23.69 0.61 15.44
N ASN A 142 22.72 -0.29 15.19
CA ASN A 142 22.97 -1.65 14.74
C ASN A 142 21.71 -2.29 14.11
N ASP A 143 21.14 -1.65 13.09
CA ASP A 143 19.87 -2.04 12.45
C ASP A 143 20.05 -2.49 11.00
N TRP A 144 21.17 -2.09 10.35
CA TRP A 144 21.58 -2.52 9.01
C TRP A 144 20.47 -2.42 7.95
N THR A 145 19.84 -1.24 7.86
CA THR A 145 18.82 -0.97 6.84
C THR A 145 19.47 -0.96 5.45
N ASP A 146 19.03 -1.87 4.57
CA ASP A 146 19.52 -1.98 3.19
C ASP A 146 19.11 -0.76 2.36
N GLN A 147 20.01 -0.36 1.46
CA GLN A 147 19.75 0.68 0.47
C GLN A 147 19.20 0.05 -0.81
N LEU A 148 17.89 0.12 -1.01
CA LEU A 148 17.20 -0.55 -2.11
C LEU A 148 17.35 0.22 -3.43
N THR A 149 17.57 -0.53 -4.50
CA THR A 149 17.50 -0.02 -5.87
C THR A 149 16.25 -0.55 -6.52
N LEU A 150 15.47 0.35 -7.13
CA LEU A 150 14.26 -0.05 -7.87
C LEU A 150 14.63 -0.83 -9.13
N ALA A 151 14.00 -1.98 -9.33
CA ALA A 151 14.20 -2.80 -10.52
C ALA A 151 13.79 -2.06 -11.80
N GLY A 152 14.59 -2.22 -12.86
CA GLY A 152 14.22 -1.74 -14.19
C GLY A 152 13.14 -2.59 -14.87
N ALA A 153 13.05 -3.87 -14.51
CA ALA A 153 12.01 -4.81 -14.94
C ALA A 153 12.08 -6.10 -14.13
N ASP A 154 10.95 -6.51 -13.55
CA ASP A 154 10.76 -7.79 -12.87
C ASP A 154 9.67 -8.63 -13.53
N ALA A 155 9.87 -9.94 -13.54
CA ALA A 155 9.00 -10.86 -14.24
C ALA A 155 7.66 -11.02 -13.51
N GLY A 156 6.66 -10.26 -13.96
CA GLY A 156 5.31 -10.29 -13.37
C GLY A 156 4.93 -9.00 -12.66
N VAL A 157 5.82 -8.02 -12.60
CA VAL A 157 5.54 -6.67 -12.08
C VAL A 157 5.07 -5.76 -13.22
N ALA A 158 3.93 -5.11 -13.02
CA ALA A 158 3.32 -4.16 -13.95
C ALA A 158 3.92 -2.77 -13.80
N ALA A 159 4.04 -2.33 -12.55
CA ALA A 159 4.63 -1.08 -12.12
C ALA A 159 5.27 -1.28 -10.74
N ALA A 160 6.38 -0.60 -10.48
CA ALA A 160 6.98 -0.54 -9.16
C ALA A 160 7.54 0.85 -8.91
N GLY A 161 7.54 1.26 -7.65
CA GLY A 161 8.11 2.53 -7.24
C GLY A 161 8.48 2.59 -5.77
N VAL A 162 9.31 3.58 -5.45
CA VAL A 162 9.77 3.84 -4.09
C VAL A 162 8.60 4.39 -3.27
N ILE A 163 8.40 3.83 -2.09
CA ILE A 163 7.43 4.32 -1.10
C ILE A 163 8.11 4.92 0.14
N TRP A 164 9.37 4.55 0.41
CA TRP A 164 10.14 5.07 1.52
C TRP A 164 11.60 5.28 1.14
N ALA A 165 12.16 6.39 1.59
CA ALA A 165 13.59 6.64 1.60
C ALA A 165 14.03 7.22 2.94
N SER A 166 15.32 7.17 3.23
CA SER A 166 15.90 7.88 4.34
C SER A 166 15.61 9.38 4.23
N ASP A 167 15.39 10.05 5.35
CA ASP A 167 15.11 11.50 5.40
C ASP A 167 16.24 12.29 4.70
N ASP A 168 15.85 13.25 3.85
CA ASP A 168 16.78 14.06 3.03
C ASP A 168 17.66 15.02 3.85
N ALA A 169 17.35 15.20 5.13
CA ALA A 169 18.06 16.03 6.09
C ALA A 169 18.96 15.23 7.05
N LEU A 170 19.13 13.91 6.85
CA LEU A 170 20.01 13.09 7.67
C LEU A 170 21.46 13.56 7.64
N VAL A 171 22.10 13.48 8.81
CA VAL A 171 23.52 13.82 9.00
C VAL A 171 24.23 12.76 9.82
N ASP A 172 25.49 12.49 9.49
CA ASP A 172 26.36 11.63 10.27
C ASP A 172 26.55 12.25 11.67
N PRO A 173 26.19 11.55 12.76
CA PRO A 173 26.24 12.11 14.11
C PRO A 173 27.68 12.39 14.60
N THR A 174 28.68 11.76 14.00
CA THR A 174 30.10 11.93 14.30
C THR A 174 30.72 13.08 13.51
N THR A 175 30.43 13.16 12.21
CA THR A 175 31.08 14.13 11.30
C THR A 175 30.24 15.37 11.00
N GLY A 176 28.92 15.29 11.20
CA GLY A 176 27.95 16.32 10.81
C GLY A 176 27.80 16.47 9.29
N ALA A 177 28.34 15.54 8.51
CA ALA A 177 28.20 15.53 7.06
C ALA A 177 26.78 15.07 6.68
N ALA A 178 26.20 15.68 5.64
CA ALA A 178 24.94 15.21 5.09
C ALA A 178 25.07 13.79 4.55
N ILE A 179 24.08 12.95 4.86
CA ILE A 179 23.96 11.59 4.35
C ILE A 179 23.06 11.67 3.12
N PRO A 180 23.51 11.20 1.94
CA PRO A 180 22.66 11.17 0.76
C PRO A 180 21.42 10.31 1.00
N GLN A 181 20.25 10.78 0.57
CA GLN A 181 19.02 10.00 0.62
C GLN A 181 19.17 8.68 -0.16
N TYR A 182 18.70 7.59 0.44
CA TYR A 182 18.67 6.26 -0.16
C TYR A 182 17.30 5.61 0.07
N ASN A 183 16.86 4.78 -0.88
CA ASN A 183 15.54 4.15 -0.79
C ASN A 183 15.59 2.98 0.17
N THR A 184 14.49 2.74 0.87
CA THR A 184 14.39 1.68 1.88
C THR A 184 13.08 0.90 1.78
N GLY A 185 12.13 1.31 0.93
CA GLY A 185 10.90 0.58 0.67
C GLY A 185 10.37 0.78 -0.75
N ILE A 186 9.86 -0.31 -1.34
CA ILE A 186 9.33 -0.40 -2.71
C ILE A 186 7.95 -1.05 -2.68
N ALA A 187 7.04 -0.53 -3.48
CA ALA A 187 5.74 -1.12 -3.77
C ALA A 187 5.65 -1.52 -5.24
N SER A 188 5.08 -2.69 -5.50
CA SER A 188 5.04 -3.33 -6.80
C SER A 188 3.64 -3.85 -7.10
N GLU A 189 2.99 -3.28 -8.12
CA GLU A 189 1.75 -3.81 -8.68
C GLU A 189 2.10 -5.00 -9.60
N THR A 190 1.40 -6.13 -9.46
CA THR A 190 1.70 -7.31 -10.26
C THR A 190 0.73 -7.51 -11.43
N THR A 191 1.26 -7.88 -12.59
CA THR A 191 0.46 -8.30 -13.76
C THR A 191 -0.23 -9.65 -13.55
N VAL A 192 0.31 -10.47 -12.64
CA VAL A 192 -0.19 -11.80 -12.28
C VAL A 192 0.10 -12.03 -10.82
N GLY A 193 -0.96 -12.14 -10.01
CA GLY A 193 -0.85 -12.40 -8.58
C GLY A 193 -1.42 -11.29 -7.73
N GLY A 194 -1.02 -11.26 -6.45
CA GLY A 194 -1.25 -10.12 -5.57
C GLY A 194 -0.10 -9.12 -5.64
N ASN A 195 -0.33 -7.91 -5.13
CA ASN A 195 0.69 -6.86 -5.09
C ASN A 195 1.75 -7.16 -4.03
N THR A 196 2.94 -6.58 -4.19
CA THR A 196 4.07 -6.79 -3.28
C THR A 196 4.51 -5.46 -2.67
N VAL A 197 4.78 -5.46 -1.36
CA VAL A 197 5.51 -4.38 -0.69
C VAL A 197 6.73 -5.00 -0.03
N VAL A 198 7.89 -4.40 -0.27
CA VAL A 198 9.14 -4.77 0.38
C VAL A 198 9.77 -3.56 1.05
N GLN A 199 10.31 -3.75 2.26
CA GLN A 199 11.07 -2.71 2.95
C GLN A 199 12.19 -3.29 3.80
N SER A 200 13.24 -2.50 4.02
CA SER A 200 14.44 -2.94 4.75
C SER A 200 14.47 -2.50 6.22
N TRP A 201 13.31 -2.16 6.78
CA TRP A 201 13.17 -1.67 8.14
C TRP A 201 11.86 -2.21 8.74
N GLU A 202 11.76 -2.22 10.05
CA GLU A 202 10.61 -2.79 10.76
C GLU A 202 9.48 -1.77 10.88
N ILE A 203 8.28 -2.10 10.37
CA ILE A 203 7.13 -1.18 10.48
C ILE A 203 6.82 -0.79 11.92
N GLY A 204 7.15 -1.64 12.91
CA GLY A 204 6.95 -1.28 14.31
C GLY A 204 7.85 -0.16 14.83
N GLY A 205 8.95 0.17 14.13
CA GLY A 205 9.82 1.29 14.42
C GLY A 205 9.33 2.61 13.84
N TYR A 206 8.31 2.58 12.97
CA TYR A 206 7.71 3.77 12.36
C TYR A 206 7.13 4.73 13.40
N GLY A 207 7.59 5.98 13.44
CA GLY A 207 7.17 6.98 14.44
C GLY A 207 5.86 7.71 14.13
N GLY A 208 5.25 7.46 12.97
CA GLY A 208 3.98 8.07 12.53
C GLY A 208 2.74 7.26 12.94
N ASP A 209 1.63 7.44 12.22
CA ASP A 209 0.43 6.62 12.41
C ASP A 209 0.62 5.23 11.79
N GLN A 210 1.08 4.30 12.63
CA GLN A 210 1.33 2.91 12.28
C GLN A 210 0.06 2.18 11.81
N SER A 211 -1.12 2.55 12.33
CA SER A 211 -2.38 1.92 11.89
C SER A 211 -2.75 2.38 10.48
N ALA A 212 -2.55 3.66 10.17
CA ALA A 212 -2.80 4.19 8.82
C ALA A 212 -1.91 3.50 7.77
N VAL A 213 -0.60 3.39 8.02
CA VAL A 213 0.33 2.70 7.09
C VAL A 213 -0.03 1.22 6.94
N SER A 214 -0.30 0.53 8.05
CA SER A 214 -0.67 -0.90 8.02
C SER A 214 -1.94 -1.16 7.18
N LEU A 215 -2.92 -0.25 7.24
CA LEU A 215 -4.17 -0.39 6.49
C LEU A 215 -3.99 -0.06 5.02
N ALA A 216 -3.22 0.98 4.69
CA ALA A 216 -2.87 1.32 3.31
C ALA A 216 -2.11 0.16 2.65
N TYR A 217 -1.16 -0.45 3.35
CA TYR A 217 -0.49 -1.67 2.88
C TYR A 217 -1.47 -2.81 2.67
N ALA A 218 -2.33 -3.08 3.65
CA ALA A 218 -3.29 -4.17 3.54
C ALA A 218 -4.26 -4.01 2.35
N GLU A 219 -4.65 -2.78 2.04
CA GLU A 219 -5.48 -2.43 0.89
C GLU A 219 -4.73 -2.66 -0.41
N PHE A 220 -3.57 -2.03 -0.57
CA PHE A 220 -2.71 -2.18 -1.74
C PHE A 220 -2.36 -3.64 -2.03
N LEU A 221 -1.94 -4.41 -1.03
CA LEU A 221 -1.59 -5.82 -1.13
C LEU A 221 -2.75 -6.69 -1.62
N SER A 222 -3.99 -6.33 -1.25
CA SER A 222 -5.20 -7.06 -1.68
C SER A 222 -5.58 -6.76 -3.14
N GLY A 223 -4.75 -6.01 -3.88
CA GLY A 223 -5.08 -5.47 -5.19
C GLY A 223 -5.90 -4.18 -5.12
N GLY A 224 -6.11 -3.63 -3.92
CA GLY A 224 -6.77 -2.35 -3.67
C GLY A 224 -5.77 -1.19 -3.75
N GLY A 225 -5.08 -1.09 -4.88
CA GLY A 225 -4.42 0.17 -5.24
C GLY A 225 -5.41 1.19 -5.82
N GLY A 226 -6.72 0.91 -5.80
CA GLY A 226 -7.72 1.83 -6.30
C GLY A 226 -8.16 2.79 -5.21
N GLY A 227 -8.48 4.00 -5.65
CA GLY A 227 -8.94 5.06 -4.78
C GLY A 227 -10.19 4.68 -3.97
N PRO A 228 -10.59 5.55 -3.02
CA PRO A 228 -11.74 5.35 -2.15
C PRO A 228 -12.96 4.76 -2.87
N VAL A 229 -13.54 3.69 -2.32
CA VAL A 229 -14.71 3.04 -2.95
C VAL A 229 -15.97 3.88 -2.83
N PHE A 230 -16.76 3.93 -3.90
CA PHE A 230 -18.02 4.68 -3.96
C PHE A 230 -19.05 3.99 -4.84
N LYS A 231 -20.30 4.49 -4.82
CA LYS A 231 -21.30 4.17 -5.84
C LYS A 231 -21.42 5.35 -6.78
N ARG A 232 -21.12 5.16 -8.07
CA ARG A 232 -21.23 6.22 -9.06
C ARG A 232 -22.69 6.70 -9.15
N GLY A 233 -22.90 7.97 -8.86
CA GLY A 233 -24.20 8.62 -8.84
C GLY A 233 -24.81 8.86 -7.46
N ASP A 234 -24.29 8.27 -6.37
CA ASP A 234 -24.73 8.57 -5.00
C ASP A 234 -24.00 9.82 -4.47
N THR A 235 -24.38 10.96 -5.04
CA THR A 235 -23.72 12.25 -4.81
C THR A 235 -23.94 12.79 -3.40
N ASN A 236 -25.05 12.43 -2.75
CA ASN A 236 -25.36 12.87 -1.40
C ASN A 236 -24.87 11.88 -0.33
N GLN A 237 -24.32 10.74 -0.74
CA GLN A 237 -23.73 9.68 0.08
C GLN A 237 -24.72 9.01 1.04
N ASP A 238 -25.98 8.88 0.64
CA ASP A 238 -27.03 8.20 1.42
C ASP A 238 -27.12 6.68 1.13
N GLY A 239 -26.28 6.20 0.22
CA GLY A 239 -26.17 4.81 -0.18
C GLY A 239 -27.13 4.39 -1.29
N GLY A 240 -27.95 5.31 -1.81
CA GLY A 240 -28.86 5.09 -2.92
C GLY A 240 -28.56 5.98 -4.12
N PHE A 241 -29.09 5.60 -5.29
CA PHE A 241 -29.09 6.44 -6.49
C PHE A 241 -30.53 6.82 -6.82
N ASN A 242 -30.89 8.08 -6.57
CA ASN A 242 -32.25 8.58 -6.69
C ASN A 242 -32.29 10.11 -6.89
N ILE A 243 -33.49 10.69 -7.07
CA ILE A 243 -33.66 12.11 -7.35
C ILE A 243 -33.00 13.08 -6.33
N ALA A 244 -32.77 12.62 -5.09
CA ALA A 244 -32.08 13.42 -4.08
C ALA A 244 -30.61 13.70 -4.47
N ASP A 245 -29.99 12.81 -5.22
CA ASP A 245 -28.63 12.95 -5.74
C ASP A 245 -28.54 14.10 -6.74
N GLU A 246 -29.41 14.11 -7.75
CA GLU A 246 -29.34 15.17 -8.76
C GLU A 246 -29.74 16.53 -8.17
N VAL A 247 -30.59 16.55 -7.14
CA VAL A 247 -30.88 17.78 -6.39
C VAL A 247 -29.63 18.26 -5.62
N PHE A 248 -28.91 17.34 -4.98
CA PHE A 248 -27.67 17.66 -4.26
C PHE A 248 -26.60 18.21 -5.23
N LEU A 249 -26.34 17.50 -6.33
CA LEU A 249 -25.36 17.88 -7.35
C LEU A 249 -25.69 19.24 -7.97
N LEU A 250 -26.94 19.48 -8.38
CA LEU A 250 -27.35 20.78 -8.93
C LEU A 250 -27.26 21.92 -7.91
N ALA A 251 -27.50 21.63 -6.63
CA ALA A 251 -27.32 22.62 -5.57
C ALA A 251 -25.85 22.97 -5.36
N ALA A 252 -24.95 21.98 -5.38
CA ALA A 252 -23.51 22.16 -5.31
C ALA A 252 -23.00 23.02 -6.49
N LEU A 253 -23.44 22.72 -7.72
CA LEU A 253 -22.99 23.40 -8.94
C LEU A 253 -23.50 24.84 -9.07
N PHE A 254 -24.75 25.12 -8.68
CA PHE A 254 -25.42 26.38 -9.06
C PHE A 254 -25.98 27.19 -7.90
N SER A 255 -26.12 26.62 -6.71
CA SER A 255 -26.86 27.25 -5.60
C SER A 255 -26.01 27.47 -4.34
N GLY A 256 -24.69 27.25 -4.42
CA GLY A 256 -23.80 27.36 -3.27
C GLY A 256 -24.08 26.29 -2.20
N GLY A 257 -24.60 25.14 -2.63
CA GLY A 257 -24.71 23.95 -1.79
C GLY A 257 -23.33 23.40 -1.39
N THR A 258 -23.33 22.44 -0.48
CA THR A 258 -22.10 21.73 -0.10
C THR A 258 -21.45 21.10 -1.33
N PRO A 259 -20.14 21.28 -1.57
CA PRO A 259 -19.43 20.57 -2.63
C PRO A 259 -19.52 19.04 -2.46
N CYS A 260 -19.35 18.31 -3.55
CA CYS A 260 -19.26 16.86 -3.51
C CYS A 260 -18.07 16.44 -2.63
N GLY A 261 -18.32 15.58 -1.63
CA GLY A 261 -17.28 15.00 -0.79
C GLY A 261 -16.47 13.89 -1.50
N CYS A 262 -17.06 13.34 -2.57
CA CYS A 262 -16.44 12.37 -3.46
C CYS A 262 -16.70 12.85 -4.88
N ALA A 263 -15.66 13.31 -5.59
CA ALA A 263 -15.82 13.85 -6.93
C ALA A 263 -16.18 12.75 -7.93
N ASP A 264 -15.63 11.55 -7.78
CA ASP A 264 -15.90 10.40 -8.66
C ASP A 264 -17.36 9.92 -8.59
N SER A 265 -17.97 9.99 -7.40
CA SER A 265 -19.41 9.72 -7.26
C SER A 265 -20.27 10.75 -8.01
N CYS A 266 -19.80 11.99 -8.11
CA CYS A 266 -20.49 13.09 -8.79
C CYS A 266 -20.23 13.16 -10.29
N ASP A 267 -19.16 12.53 -10.78
CA ASP A 267 -18.92 12.31 -12.21
C ASP A 267 -19.75 11.11 -12.70
N GLN A 268 -21.02 11.39 -13.01
CA GLN A 268 -22.00 10.37 -13.35
C GLN A 268 -21.84 9.86 -14.79
N ASN A 269 -21.21 10.66 -15.66
CA ASN A 269 -20.96 10.27 -17.04
C ASN A 269 -19.50 9.91 -17.34
N ASP A 270 -18.66 9.86 -16.31
CA ASP A 270 -17.34 9.24 -16.31
C ASP A 270 -16.41 9.91 -17.34
N ASP A 271 -16.41 11.26 -17.36
CA ASP A 271 -15.66 12.06 -18.33
C ASP A 271 -14.49 12.87 -17.75
N GLY A 272 -14.21 12.69 -16.47
CA GLY A 272 -13.15 13.35 -15.71
C GLY A 272 -13.51 14.76 -15.27
N GLY A 273 -14.80 15.08 -15.13
CA GLY A 273 -15.22 16.43 -14.78
C GLY A 273 -16.64 16.59 -14.24
N VAL A 274 -16.76 16.96 -12.97
CA VAL A 274 -18.06 17.26 -12.33
C VAL A 274 -18.68 18.57 -12.85
N ASN A 275 -19.73 18.47 -13.65
CA ASN A 275 -20.45 19.57 -14.28
C ASN A 275 -21.95 19.27 -14.50
N ILE A 276 -22.62 20.04 -15.36
CA ILE A 276 -24.08 19.85 -15.61
C ILE A 276 -24.39 18.59 -16.43
N ALA A 277 -23.41 18.08 -17.19
CA ALA A 277 -23.57 16.86 -17.98
C ALA A 277 -23.90 15.66 -17.09
N ASP A 278 -23.30 15.58 -15.91
CA ASP A 278 -23.54 14.55 -14.90
C ASP A 278 -25.00 14.51 -14.46
N ALA A 279 -25.53 15.65 -14.01
CA ALA A 279 -26.93 15.74 -13.59
C ALA A 279 -27.90 15.40 -14.74
N ILE A 280 -27.55 15.73 -15.99
CA ILE A 280 -28.35 15.35 -17.16
C ILE A 280 -28.30 13.83 -17.37
N TYR A 281 -27.12 13.23 -17.21
CA TYR A 281 -26.91 11.79 -17.33
C TYR A 281 -27.71 11.02 -16.27
N GLY A 282 -27.61 11.39 -14.99
CA GLY A 282 -28.36 10.75 -13.90
C GLY A 282 -29.87 10.87 -14.05
N LEU A 283 -30.39 12.07 -14.36
CA LEU A 283 -31.82 12.26 -14.62
C LEU A 283 -32.30 11.45 -15.83
N ALA A 284 -31.46 11.27 -16.86
CA ALA A 284 -31.78 10.42 -17.99
C ALA A 284 -31.86 8.95 -17.60
N ALA A 285 -30.92 8.46 -16.77
CA ALA A 285 -30.92 7.12 -16.21
C ALA A 285 -32.19 6.87 -15.37
N LEU A 286 -32.55 7.80 -14.47
CA LEU A 286 -33.69 7.67 -13.57
C LEU A 286 -35.05 7.74 -14.28
N PHE A 287 -35.21 8.63 -15.27
CA PHE A 287 -36.54 8.98 -15.77
C PHE A 287 -36.75 8.80 -17.28
N SER A 288 -35.69 8.68 -18.07
CA SER A 288 -35.77 8.68 -19.53
C SER A 288 -35.31 7.38 -20.18
N GLY A 289 -34.94 6.37 -19.38
CA GLY A 289 -34.41 5.10 -19.88
C GLY A 289 -33.01 5.22 -20.48
N GLY A 290 -32.23 6.21 -20.02
CA GLY A 290 -30.81 6.31 -20.31
C GLY A 290 -29.99 5.17 -19.68
N PRO A 291 -28.72 5.02 -20.05
CA PRO A 291 -27.80 4.10 -19.39
C PRO A 291 -27.67 4.44 -17.90
N ALA A 292 -27.47 3.44 -17.05
CA ALA A 292 -27.05 3.68 -15.66
C ALA A 292 -25.58 4.14 -15.65
N PRO A 293 -25.14 4.88 -14.61
CA PRO A 293 -23.72 5.20 -14.43
C PRO A 293 -22.84 3.96 -14.58
N SER A 294 -21.70 4.12 -15.26
CA SER A 294 -20.69 3.07 -15.44
C SER A 294 -20.15 2.60 -14.10
N ASP A 295 -19.46 1.46 -14.11
CA ASP A 295 -18.79 0.89 -12.94
C ASP A 295 -17.97 1.98 -12.20
N PRO A 296 -17.96 2.01 -10.85
CA PRO A 296 -18.55 1.03 -9.93
C PRO A 296 -20.09 1.02 -9.89
N GLY A 297 -20.71 2.02 -10.53
CA GLY A 297 -22.14 2.09 -10.74
C GLY A 297 -22.93 2.40 -9.47
N PRO A 298 -24.25 2.56 -9.59
CA PRO A 298 -25.07 3.04 -8.48
C PRO A 298 -25.46 1.95 -7.45
N ALA A 299 -25.10 0.70 -7.68
CA ALA A 299 -25.66 -0.44 -6.93
C ALA A 299 -24.71 -1.03 -5.89
N VAL A 300 -23.42 -1.11 -6.21
CA VAL A 300 -22.40 -1.76 -5.38
C VAL A 300 -21.24 -0.80 -5.26
N CYS A 301 -20.67 -0.67 -4.06
CA CYS A 301 -19.46 0.11 -3.91
C CYS A 301 -18.31 -0.56 -4.66
N GLY A 302 -17.52 0.24 -5.35
CA GLY A 302 -16.29 -0.18 -5.98
C GLY A 302 -15.39 1.02 -6.23
N GLU A 303 -14.19 0.75 -6.68
CA GLU A 303 -13.22 1.76 -7.09
C GLU A 303 -13.63 2.36 -8.44
N ASP A 304 -13.08 3.53 -8.79
CA ASP A 304 -13.17 4.02 -10.16
C ASP A 304 -12.30 3.14 -11.08
N PRO A 305 -12.89 2.39 -12.04
CA PRO A 305 -12.10 1.60 -12.99
C PRO A 305 -11.45 2.46 -14.07
N THR A 306 -11.68 3.77 -14.08
CA THR A 306 -11.12 4.72 -15.03
C THR A 306 -10.22 5.72 -14.31
N ASP A 307 -8.95 5.76 -14.71
CA ASP A 307 -8.02 6.74 -14.16
C ASP A 307 -8.35 8.14 -14.69
N ASP A 308 -8.58 9.08 -13.78
CA ASP A 308 -8.65 10.51 -14.09
C ASP A 308 -8.06 11.38 -12.96
N GLY A 309 -8.33 12.70 -13.01
CA GLY A 309 -7.80 13.66 -12.04
C GLY A 309 -8.75 13.97 -10.88
N LEU A 310 -9.88 13.28 -10.78
CA LEU A 310 -10.83 13.38 -9.69
C LEU A 310 -10.43 12.43 -8.56
N THR A 311 -10.89 12.75 -7.36
CA THR A 311 -10.62 11.95 -6.16
C THR A 311 -11.88 11.81 -5.32
N CYS A 312 -11.94 10.72 -4.55
CA CYS A 312 -13.05 10.44 -3.65
C CYS A 312 -12.66 10.63 -2.18
N ASP A 313 -12.20 11.83 -1.80
CA ASP A 313 -11.64 12.14 -0.47
C ASP A 313 -12.50 11.70 0.72
N THR A 314 -13.83 11.76 0.59
CA THR A 314 -14.79 11.32 1.60
C THR A 314 -16.02 10.66 0.97
N TYR A 315 -16.27 9.39 1.29
CA TYR A 315 -17.50 8.70 0.91
C TYR A 315 -18.04 7.81 2.04
N ASN A 316 -19.30 8.01 2.44
CA ASN A 316 -19.94 7.28 3.55
C ASN A 316 -21.19 6.48 3.13
N GLY A 317 -21.41 6.29 1.83
CA GLY A 317 -22.57 5.59 1.24
C GLY A 317 -22.37 4.07 1.07
N CYS A 318 -21.23 3.58 1.55
CA CYS A 318 -20.94 2.17 1.83
C CYS A 318 -21.14 1.94 3.34
#